data_AF-A0ABD1IHA4-F1
#
_entry.id   AF-A0ABD1IHA4-F1
#
_cell.length_a   1.000
_cell.length_b   1.000
_cell.length_c   1.000
_cell.angle_alpha   90.00
_cell.angle_beta   90.00
_cell.angle_gamma   90.00
#
_symmetry.space_group_name_H-M   'P 1'
#
loop_
_entity.id
_entity.type
_entity.pdbx_description
1 polymer ?
#
loop_
_entity_poly.entity_id
_entity_poly.type
_entity_poly.pdbx_seq_one_letter_code
_entity_poly.pdbx_strand_id
1 'polypeptide(L)'
;MFFSVLSLLPSPMRVTFLSGEAGVYAFGAVVAHHYGDKELCHYYVSQFKEIKLSIDLPDELLYGRAGSLWACLFLNKHIAPNTVSSNRMRVVVNEIMSSGRQLGNVSCPLMYEWHSKRYWGAAHGLAGIMNVLMDSELKPDEAVDVKGTLRYMIKNHFASGNYPSREGNEADELVHWCHGHQVFKAEEFAQAAIEAGDVVWNRGLLKRVGICHGISGNAYVFLSLYRLTGKPEYLYRAKAFACFLHSRCETLVSEGVIHRGDRPYSLFEGIGGMALLFLDKTEPSKARFPSYEL
;
A
#
# COMPACT_ATOMS: atom_id res chain seq x y z
N MET A 1 -27.92 12.09 3.72
CA MET A 1 -28.23 10.75 4.27
C MET A 1 -27.86 9.71 3.22
N PHE A 2 -26.71 9.06 3.35
CA PHE A 2 -26.39 7.87 2.55
C PHE A 2 -25.63 6.87 3.43
N PHE A 3 -26.39 6.19 4.30
CA PHE A 3 -26.01 4.87 4.76
C PHE A 3 -26.50 3.89 3.71
N SER A 4 -25.57 3.23 3.03
CA SER A 4 -25.85 2.08 2.19
C SER A 4 -26.46 0.99 3.07
N VAL A 5 -27.63 0.49 2.67
CA VAL A 5 -28.33 -0.64 3.26
C VAL A 5 -27.34 -1.82 3.35
N LEU A 6 -27.01 -2.21 4.58
CA LEU A 6 -26.30 -3.45 4.89
C LEU A 6 -27.17 -4.62 4.41
N SER A 7 -26.65 -5.37 3.44
CA SER A 7 -27.19 -6.68 3.09
C SER A 7 -27.08 -7.63 4.29
N LEU A 8 -28.21 -8.18 4.71
CA LEU A 8 -28.39 -9.10 5.86
C LEU A 8 -27.84 -10.52 5.65
N LEU A 9 -26.72 -10.67 4.93
CA LEU A 9 -25.93 -11.89 4.93
C LEU A 9 -24.54 -11.51 5.46
N PRO A 10 -23.96 -12.23 6.43
CA PRO A 10 -22.60 -11.96 6.86
C PRO A 10 -21.67 -12.24 5.67
N SER A 11 -21.29 -11.18 4.95
CA SER A 11 -20.06 -11.17 4.17
C SER A 11 -18.97 -11.70 5.09
N PRO A 12 -18.05 -12.56 4.62
CA PRO A 12 -16.85 -12.88 5.40
C PRO A 12 -16.27 -11.54 5.88
N MET A 13 -16.14 -11.37 7.20
CA MET A 13 -15.75 -10.10 7.81
C MET A 13 -14.47 -9.63 7.14
N ARG A 14 -14.54 -8.49 6.45
CA ARG A 14 -13.36 -7.86 5.86
C ARG A 14 -12.70 -7.05 6.96
N VAL A 15 -11.45 -7.39 7.28
CA VAL A 15 -10.77 -6.94 8.51
C VAL A 15 -9.66 -5.91 8.27
N THR A 16 -9.46 -5.47 7.03
CA THR A 16 -8.33 -4.60 6.64
C THR A 16 -8.72 -3.14 6.52
N PHE A 17 -7.70 -2.26 6.49
CA PHE A 17 -7.93 -0.83 6.27
C PHE A 17 -8.58 -0.53 4.92
N LEU A 18 -8.13 -1.18 3.85
CA LEU A 18 -8.55 -0.83 2.49
C LEU A 18 -9.89 -1.42 2.07
N SER A 19 -10.20 -2.62 2.56
CA SER A 19 -11.35 -3.38 2.08
C SER A 19 -12.36 -3.71 3.18
N GLY A 20 -12.12 -3.29 4.42
CA GLY A 20 -12.84 -3.80 5.58
C GLY A 20 -13.19 -2.78 6.67
N GLU A 21 -13.80 -3.29 7.75
CA GLU A 21 -14.31 -2.48 8.86
C GLU A 21 -13.20 -1.81 9.65
N ALA A 22 -11.98 -2.38 9.65
CA ALA A 22 -10.82 -1.76 10.26
C ALA A 22 -10.54 -0.37 9.65
N GLY A 23 -10.77 -0.20 8.34
CA GLY A 23 -10.63 1.10 7.67
C GLY A 23 -11.65 2.12 8.16
N VAL A 24 -12.92 1.69 8.25
CA VAL A 24 -14.03 2.53 8.71
C VAL A 24 -13.77 3.04 10.13
N TYR A 25 -13.45 2.13 11.05
CA TYR A 25 -13.22 2.49 12.44
C TYR A 25 -11.90 3.24 12.64
N ALA A 26 -10.81 2.84 11.98
CA ALA A 26 -9.53 3.52 12.13
C ALA A 26 -9.57 4.95 11.59
N PHE A 27 -10.16 5.15 10.41
CA PHE A 27 -10.30 6.47 9.82
C PHE A 27 -11.27 7.35 10.61
N GLY A 28 -12.42 6.79 11.02
CA GLY A 28 -13.38 7.49 11.88
C GLY A 28 -12.77 7.98 13.19
N ALA A 29 -11.97 7.13 13.85
CA ALA A 29 -11.26 7.50 15.08
C ALA A 29 -10.29 8.66 14.87
N VAL A 30 -9.49 8.63 13.79
CA VAL A 30 -8.52 9.69 13.49
C VAL A 30 -9.21 11.02 13.15
N VAL A 31 -10.31 10.99 12.39
CA VAL A 31 -11.10 12.20 12.10
C VAL A 31 -11.69 12.78 13.39
N ALA A 32 -12.29 11.94 14.25
CA ALA A 32 -12.85 12.38 15.53
C ALA A 32 -11.76 12.95 16.45
N HIS A 33 -10.58 12.32 16.49
CA HIS A 33 -9.42 12.81 17.25
C HIS A 33 -9.00 14.22 16.80
N HIS A 34 -8.83 14.43 15.48
CA HIS A 34 -8.48 15.75 14.94
C HIS A 34 -9.55 16.81 15.14
N TYR A 35 -10.83 16.40 15.18
CA TYR A 35 -11.95 17.30 15.48
C TYR A 35 -12.08 17.62 16.98
N GLY A 36 -11.40 16.88 17.86
CA GLY A 36 -11.49 17.03 19.31
C GLY A 36 -12.67 16.29 19.96
N ASP A 37 -13.41 15.47 19.19
CA ASP A 37 -14.52 14.66 19.70
C ASP A 37 -13.99 13.37 20.34
N LYS A 38 -13.74 13.44 21.65
CA LYS A 38 -13.16 12.33 22.42
C LYS A 38 -14.11 11.15 22.56
N GLU A 39 -15.42 11.38 22.66
CA GLU A 39 -16.40 10.30 22.83
C GLU A 39 -16.53 9.49 21.54
N LEU A 40 -16.63 10.18 20.39
CA LEU A 40 -16.69 9.52 19.10
C LEU A 40 -15.37 8.82 18.75
N CYS A 41 -14.24 9.43 19.08
CA CYS A 41 -12.93 8.78 18.96
C CYS A 41 -12.86 7.50 19.78
N HIS A 42 -13.31 7.53 21.05
CA HIS A 42 -13.34 6.37 21.92
C HIS A 42 -14.27 5.27 21.37
N TYR A 43 -15.45 5.64 20.88
CA TYR A 43 -16.38 4.72 20.24
C TYR A 43 -15.71 3.97 19.08
N TYR A 44 -15.11 4.69 18.14
CA TYR A 44 -14.47 4.08 16.98
C TYR A 44 -13.27 3.20 17.36
N VAL A 45 -12.43 3.63 18.30
CA VAL A 45 -11.31 2.80 18.80
C VAL A 45 -11.83 1.53 19.47
N SER A 46 -12.94 1.61 20.22
CA SER A 46 -13.56 0.45 20.85
C SER A 46 -14.12 -0.52 19.81
N GLN A 47 -14.85 -0.03 18.79
CA GLN A 47 -15.32 -0.87 17.68
C GLN A 47 -14.16 -1.52 16.91
N PHE A 48 -13.07 -0.77 16.66
CA PHE A 48 -11.87 -1.32 16.05
C PHE A 48 -11.29 -2.49 16.85
N LYS A 49 -11.27 -2.37 18.18
CA LYS A 49 -10.74 -3.42 19.07
C LYS A 49 -11.58 -4.68 19.07
N GLU A 50 -12.87 -4.61 18.75
CA GLU A 50 -13.73 -5.79 18.64
C GLU A 50 -13.49 -6.63 17.38
N ILE A 51 -12.76 -6.11 16.38
CA ILE A 51 -12.44 -6.86 15.16
C ILE A 51 -11.60 -8.09 15.51
N LYS A 52 -12.12 -9.28 15.17
CA LYS A 52 -11.45 -10.57 15.33
C LYS A 52 -10.85 -11.01 14.01
N LEU A 53 -9.60 -11.45 14.05
CA LEU A 53 -8.91 -12.02 12.90
C LEU A 53 -9.20 -13.53 12.85
N SER A 54 -9.70 -14.02 11.71
CA SER A 54 -9.85 -15.46 11.49
C SER A 54 -8.48 -16.13 11.37
N ILE A 55 -8.41 -17.40 11.77
CA ILE A 55 -7.21 -18.24 11.62
C ILE A 55 -6.86 -18.41 10.13
N ASP A 56 -7.84 -18.42 9.25
CA ASP A 56 -7.67 -18.68 7.81
C ASP A 56 -7.44 -17.41 6.97
N LEU A 57 -7.14 -16.27 7.60
CA LEU A 57 -6.87 -15.05 6.85
C LEU A 57 -5.61 -15.22 5.98
N PRO A 58 -5.58 -14.61 4.78
CA PRO A 58 -4.32 -14.43 4.06
C PRO A 58 -3.43 -13.41 4.78
N ASP A 59 -2.21 -13.22 4.30
CA ASP A 59 -1.27 -12.29 4.92
C ASP A 59 -1.17 -10.94 4.22
N GLU A 60 -1.72 -10.81 3.00
CA GLU A 60 -1.54 -9.63 2.16
C GLU A 60 -2.29 -8.37 2.62
N LEU A 61 -2.09 -7.26 1.91
CA LEU A 61 -2.49 -5.92 2.37
C LEU A 61 -3.99 -5.65 2.21
N LEU A 62 -4.64 -6.16 1.16
CA LEU A 62 -6.03 -5.79 0.88
C LEU A 62 -7.05 -6.56 1.70
N TYR A 63 -6.77 -7.80 2.08
CA TYR A 63 -7.69 -8.71 2.76
C TYR A 63 -7.08 -9.46 3.94
N GLY A 64 -5.75 -9.36 4.15
CA GLY A 64 -5.03 -10.18 5.10
C GLY A 64 -4.54 -9.49 6.38
N ARG A 65 -3.68 -10.22 7.08
CA ARG A 65 -3.07 -9.80 8.35
C ARG A 65 -2.26 -8.51 8.22
N ALA A 66 -1.50 -8.33 7.14
CA ALA A 66 -0.74 -7.10 6.92
C ALA A 66 -1.66 -5.88 6.81
N GLY A 67 -2.79 -5.99 6.10
CA GLY A 67 -3.79 -4.91 6.00
C GLY A 67 -4.44 -4.55 7.34
N SER A 68 -4.61 -5.54 8.21
CA SER A 68 -5.14 -5.35 9.57
C SER A 68 -4.09 -4.69 10.49
N LEU A 69 -2.84 -5.15 10.41
CA LEU A 69 -1.71 -4.59 11.15
C LEU A 69 -1.41 -3.14 10.73
N TRP A 70 -1.51 -2.83 9.44
CA TRP A 70 -1.38 -1.47 8.93
C TRP A 70 -2.40 -0.52 9.58
N ALA A 71 -3.65 -0.97 9.75
CA ALA A 71 -4.68 -0.16 10.43
C ALA A 71 -4.35 0.11 11.90
N CYS A 72 -3.75 -0.86 12.61
CA CYS A 72 -3.25 -0.67 13.97
C CYS A 72 -2.12 0.37 14.04
N LEU A 73 -1.17 0.28 13.11
CA LEU A 73 -0.05 1.23 13.00
C LEU A 73 -0.55 2.64 12.70
N PHE A 74 -1.53 2.77 11.78
CA PHE A 74 -2.17 4.03 11.45
C PHE A 74 -2.81 4.70 12.68
N LEU A 75 -3.60 3.96 13.47
CA LEU A 75 -4.18 4.46 14.72
C LEU A 75 -3.11 4.96 15.71
N ASN A 76 -2.06 4.16 15.91
CA ASN A 76 -0.99 4.50 16.84
C ASN A 76 -0.20 5.73 16.38
N LYS A 77 -0.03 5.91 15.06
CA LYS A 77 0.66 7.06 14.49
C LYS A 77 -0.15 8.36 14.62
N HIS A 78 -1.46 8.30 14.38
CA HIS A 78 -2.27 9.52 14.23
C HIS A 78 -3.03 9.94 15.49
N ILE A 79 -3.21 9.06 16.47
CA ILE A 79 -3.92 9.38 17.72
C ILE A 79 -2.93 9.49 18.87
N ALA A 80 -2.31 8.36 19.23
CA ALA A 80 -1.30 8.28 20.27
C ALA A 80 -0.60 6.92 20.21
N PRO A 81 0.68 6.84 20.60
CA PRO A 81 1.35 5.56 20.82
C PRO A 81 0.51 4.65 21.74
N ASN A 82 0.47 3.35 21.45
CA ASN A 82 -0.33 2.35 22.19
C ASN A 82 -1.86 2.56 22.20
N THR A 83 -2.45 3.33 21.26
CA THR A 83 -3.91 3.34 21.04
C THR A 83 -4.45 1.92 20.81
N VAL A 84 -3.72 1.15 20.00
CA VAL A 84 -3.75 -0.30 19.92
C VAL A 84 -2.48 -0.83 20.60
N SER A 85 -2.63 -1.82 21.50
CA SER A 85 -1.52 -2.31 22.30
C SER A 85 -0.45 -3.01 21.46
N SER A 86 0.82 -2.79 21.82
CA SER A 86 1.97 -3.47 21.21
C SER A 86 1.82 -4.99 21.25
N ASN A 87 1.32 -5.56 22.35
CA ASN A 87 1.07 -7.00 22.47
C ASN A 87 0.11 -7.52 21.40
N ARG A 88 -0.98 -6.82 21.12
CA ARG A 88 -1.95 -7.23 20.08
C ARG A 88 -1.31 -7.20 18.70
N MET A 89 -0.55 -6.14 18.40
CA MET A 89 0.16 -6.02 17.13
C MET A 89 1.24 -7.11 17.00
N ARG A 90 1.97 -7.41 18.08
CA ARG A 90 3.02 -8.43 18.11
C ARG A 90 2.50 -9.82 17.80
N VAL A 91 1.28 -10.17 18.25
CA VAL A 91 0.61 -11.43 17.89
C VAL A 91 0.41 -11.50 16.38
N VAL A 92 -0.06 -10.42 15.74
CA VAL A 92 -0.26 -10.39 14.27
C VAL A 92 1.07 -10.49 13.53
N VAL A 93 2.11 -9.79 13.97
CA VAL A 93 3.46 -9.89 13.36
C VAL A 93 4.00 -11.31 13.50
N ASN A 94 3.87 -11.96 14.67
CA ASN A 94 4.31 -13.34 14.87
C ASN A 94 3.65 -14.30 13.88
N GLU A 95 2.34 -14.13 13.63
CA GLU A 95 1.59 -14.96 12.70
C GLU A 95 2.05 -14.76 11.25
N ILE A 96 2.24 -13.49 10.83
CA ILE A 96 2.78 -13.15 9.51
C ILE A 96 4.20 -13.75 9.34
N MET A 97 5.05 -13.67 10.35
CA MET A 97 6.41 -14.24 10.29
C MET A 97 6.37 -15.77 10.25
N SER A 98 5.51 -16.41 11.03
CA SER A 98 5.35 -17.87 11.07
C SER A 98 4.86 -18.40 9.72
N SER A 99 3.78 -17.82 9.18
CA SER A 99 3.25 -18.15 7.85
C SER A 99 4.30 -17.95 6.75
N GLY A 100 5.01 -16.82 6.79
CA GLY A 100 6.05 -16.49 5.82
C GLY A 100 7.20 -17.48 5.81
N ARG A 101 7.70 -17.86 6.99
CA ARG A 101 8.79 -18.83 7.14
C ARG A 101 8.38 -20.25 6.74
N GLN A 102 7.10 -20.62 6.96
CA GLN A 102 6.59 -21.94 6.60
C GLN A 102 6.63 -22.17 5.07
N LEU A 103 6.32 -21.14 4.28
CA LEU A 103 6.37 -21.20 2.81
C LEU A 103 7.72 -20.73 2.24
N GLY A 104 8.52 -20.05 3.05
CA GLY A 104 9.83 -19.53 2.69
C GLY A 104 10.89 -20.62 2.49
N ASN A 105 12.03 -20.20 1.97
CA ASN A 105 13.19 -21.07 1.78
C ASN A 105 14.50 -20.25 1.92
N VAL A 106 15.64 -20.90 1.71
CA VAL A 106 16.97 -20.27 1.86
C VAL A 106 17.15 -19.04 0.96
N SER A 107 16.55 -19.02 -0.23
CA SER A 107 16.67 -17.89 -1.17
C SER A 107 15.70 -16.76 -0.85
N CYS A 108 14.45 -17.09 -0.50
CA CYS A 108 13.42 -16.14 -0.11
C CYS A 108 12.89 -16.52 1.29
N PRO A 109 13.43 -15.92 2.38
CA PRO A 109 13.14 -16.34 3.75
C PRO A 109 11.66 -16.25 4.13
N LEU A 110 10.92 -15.29 3.57
CA LEU A 110 9.49 -15.14 3.74
C LEU A 110 8.80 -15.27 2.38
N MET A 111 7.79 -16.15 2.30
CA MET A 111 6.96 -16.31 1.12
C MET A 111 5.51 -16.42 1.51
N TYR A 112 4.61 -15.91 0.66
CA TYR A 112 3.17 -15.86 0.96
C TYR A 112 2.37 -16.20 -0.28
N GLU A 113 1.13 -16.65 -0.07
CA GLU A 113 0.20 -16.96 -1.14
C GLU A 113 -1.14 -16.28 -0.93
N TRP A 114 -1.72 -15.80 -2.02
CA TRP A 114 -3.11 -15.37 -2.08
C TRP A 114 -3.74 -15.94 -3.35
N HIS A 115 -4.91 -16.57 -3.23
CA HIS A 115 -5.57 -17.30 -4.33
C HIS A 115 -4.60 -18.24 -5.08
N SER A 116 -3.83 -19.03 -4.32
CA SER A 116 -2.85 -20.01 -4.82
C SER A 116 -1.75 -19.42 -5.71
N LYS A 117 -1.44 -18.12 -5.55
CA LYS A 117 -0.38 -17.43 -6.27
C LYS A 117 0.52 -16.67 -5.30
N ARG A 118 1.82 -16.75 -5.56
CA ARG A 118 2.87 -16.06 -4.80
C ARG A 118 3.13 -14.69 -5.39
N TYR A 119 2.30 -13.72 -5.03
CA TYR A 119 2.40 -12.35 -5.55
C TYR A 119 3.59 -11.60 -4.97
N TRP A 120 4.13 -10.67 -5.74
CA TRP A 120 5.24 -9.81 -5.32
C TRP A 120 4.82 -8.38 -5.00
N GLY A 121 3.76 -7.89 -5.65
CA GLY A 121 3.35 -6.49 -5.59
C GLY A 121 2.78 -6.03 -4.25
N ALA A 122 2.51 -4.73 -4.13
CA ALA A 122 2.12 -4.08 -2.89
C ALA A 122 0.73 -4.49 -2.38
N ALA A 123 -0.20 -4.79 -3.29
CA ALA A 123 -1.58 -5.11 -2.91
C ALA A 123 -1.70 -6.50 -2.29
N HIS A 124 -1.17 -7.51 -2.99
CA HIS A 124 -1.44 -8.93 -2.69
C HIS A 124 -0.19 -9.75 -2.33
N GLY A 125 0.98 -9.11 -2.26
CA GLY A 125 2.25 -9.82 -2.31
C GLY A 125 3.31 -9.34 -1.33
N LEU A 126 4.53 -9.86 -1.56
CA LEU A 126 5.70 -9.67 -0.70
C LEU A 126 5.92 -8.20 -0.34
N ALA A 127 5.90 -7.29 -1.30
CA ALA A 127 6.20 -5.89 -1.04
C ALA A 127 5.27 -5.24 -0.02
N GLY A 128 3.97 -5.53 -0.11
CA GLY A 128 2.99 -4.97 0.83
C GLY A 128 3.21 -5.48 2.24
N ILE A 129 3.48 -6.78 2.36
CA ILE A 129 3.75 -7.43 3.64
C ILE A 129 5.04 -6.89 4.25
N MET A 130 6.13 -6.83 3.47
CA MET A 130 7.42 -6.29 3.93
C MET A 130 7.31 -4.83 4.33
N ASN A 131 6.54 -4.01 3.59
CA ASN A 131 6.32 -2.61 3.92
C ASN A 131 5.69 -2.44 5.31
N VAL A 132 4.67 -3.25 5.64
CA VAL A 132 4.01 -3.21 6.95
C VAL A 132 4.93 -3.74 8.06
N LEU A 133 5.67 -4.81 7.79
CA LEU A 133 6.62 -5.38 8.76
C LEU A 133 7.75 -4.41 9.11
N MET A 134 8.27 -3.66 8.13
CA MET A 134 9.31 -2.63 8.36
C MET A 134 8.83 -1.46 9.23
N ASP A 135 7.52 -1.16 9.24
CA ASP A 135 6.93 -0.15 10.12
C ASP A 135 6.59 -0.72 11.52
N SER A 136 6.85 -2.01 11.77
CA SER A 136 6.56 -2.72 13.02
C SER A 136 7.83 -2.99 13.84
N GLU A 137 7.67 -3.30 15.13
CA GLU A 137 8.80 -3.74 15.97
C GLU A 137 9.20 -5.18 15.65
N LEU A 138 10.35 -5.33 15.00
CA LEU A 138 10.93 -6.62 14.59
C LEU A 138 12.06 -7.06 15.53
N LYS A 139 12.13 -8.36 15.81
CA LYS A 139 13.31 -8.98 16.41
C LYS A 139 14.49 -8.99 15.41
N PRO A 140 15.74 -9.13 15.88
CA PRO A 140 16.90 -9.15 14.99
C PRO A 140 16.82 -10.21 13.87
N ASP A 141 16.34 -11.42 14.18
CA ASP A 141 16.16 -12.50 13.20
C ASP A 141 15.04 -12.18 12.20
N GLU A 142 13.93 -11.59 12.67
CA GLU A 142 12.82 -11.17 11.82
C GLU A 142 13.24 -10.07 10.84
N ALA A 143 14.06 -9.11 11.30
CA ALA A 143 14.62 -8.07 10.46
C ALA A 143 15.57 -8.63 9.39
N VAL A 144 16.33 -9.68 9.70
CA VAL A 144 17.17 -10.39 8.72
C VAL A 144 16.30 -11.04 7.65
N ASP A 145 15.21 -11.70 8.02
CA ASP A 145 14.31 -12.36 7.08
C ASP A 145 13.59 -11.36 6.14
N VAL A 146 13.11 -10.25 6.70
CA VAL A 146 12.48 -9.16 5.92
C VAL A 146 13.48 -8.61 4.92
N LYS A 147 14.70 -8.27 5.34
CA LYS A 147 15.75 -7.78 4.43
C LYS A 147 16.17 -8.83 3.41
N GLY A 148 16.26 -10.10 3.81
CA GLY A 148 16.57 -11.21 2.91
C GLY A 148 15.53 -11.36 1.81
N THR A 149 14.25 -11.22 2.16
CA THR A 149 13.12 -11.26 1.21
C THR A 149 13.16 -10.08 0.24
N LEU A 150 13.46 -8.87 0.72
CA LEU A 150 13.64 -7.71 -0.15
C LEU A 150 14.82 -7.88 -1.11
N ARG A 151 15.96 -8.40 -0.62
CA ARG A 151 17.13 -8.72 -1.47
C ARG A 151 16.80 -9.78 -2.50
N TYR A 152 15.99 -10.78 -2.15
CA TYR A 152 15.51 -11.78 -3.10
C TYR A 152 14.73 -11.12 -4.24
N MET A 153 13.79 -10.22 -3.93
CA MET A 153 13.03 -9.50 -4.96
C MET A 153 13.95 -8.64 -5.84
N ILE A 154 14.87 -7.89 -5.24
CA ILE A 154 15.83 -7.03 -5.95
C ILE A 154 16.75 -7.87 -6.83
N LYS A 155 17.18 -9.06 -6.42
CA LYS A 155 18.06 -9.91 -7.23
C LYS A 155 17.35 -10.50 -8.46
N ASN A 156 16.04 -10.72 -8.36
CA ASN A 156 15.25 -11.48 -9.33
C ASN A 156 14.22 -10.61 -10.08
N HIS A 157 14.44 -9.30 -10.16
CA HIS A 157 13.66 -8.41 -11.01
C HIS A 157 14.00 -8.66 -12.50
N PHE A 158 13.18 -8.16 -13.41
CA PHE A 158 13.39 -8.33 -14.86
C PHE A 158 14.60 -7.52 -15.35
N ALA A 159 15.17 -7.91 -16.49
CA ALA A 159 16.25 -7.15 -17.13
C ALA A 159 15.90 -5.67 -17.41
N SER A 160 14.62 -5.31 -17.46
CA SER A 160 14.16 -3.93 -17.63
C SER A 160 14.26 -3.06 -16.37
N GLY A 161 14.52 -3.64 -15.19
CA GLY A 161 14.37 -2.98 -13.89
C GLY A 161 13.00 -3.22 -13.22
N ASN A 162 11.99 -3.70 -13.96
CA ASN A 162 10.64 -3.91 -13.41
C ASN A 162 10.55 -5.21 -12.61
N TYR A 163 9.53 -5.35 -11.78
CA TYR A 163 9.35 -6.53 -10.93
C TYR A 163 8.23 -7.43 -11.46
N PRO A 164 8.38 -8.76 -11.34
CA PRO A 164 7.32 -9.72 -11.62
C PRO A 164 6.05 -9.43 -10.81
N SER A 165 4.89 -9.76 -11.37
CA SER A 165 3.62 -9.71 -10.63
C SER A 165 3.53 -10.80 -9.56
N ARG A 166 4.13 -11.98 -9.84
CA ARG A 166 4.14 -13.19 -9.03
C ARG A 166 5.33 -14.10 -9.39
N GLU A 167 5.63 -15.09 -8.55
CA GLU A 167 6.61 -16.15 -8.84
C GLU A 167 6.36 -16.80 -10.22
N GLY A 168 7.45 -17.03 -10.96
CA GLY A 168 7.44 -17.69 -12.27
C GLY A 168 6.76 -16.90 -13.40
N ASN A 169 6.36 -15.65 -13.16
CA ASN A 169 5.78 -14.82 -14.21
C ASN A 169 6.87 -14.15 -15.05
N GLU A 170 6.95 -14.50 -16.32
CA GLU A 170 7.92 -13.93 -17.27
C GLU A 170 7.41 -12.68 -18.01
N ALA A 171 6.11 -12.36 -17.86
CA ALA A 171 5.49 -11.21 -18.52
C ALA A 171 5.83 -9.89 -17.79
N ASP A 172 6.72 -9.10 -18.41
CA ASP A 172 7.12 -7.77 -17.97
C ASP A 172 6.21 -6.68 -18.54
N GLU A 173 4.99 -6.57 -18.01
CA GLU A 173 3.97 -5.67 -18.56
C GLU A 173 3.46 -4.65 -17.53
N LEU A 174 3.28 -5.08 -16.28
CA LEU A 174 2.58 -4.30 -15.26
C LEU A 174 3.54 -3.33 -14.56
N VAL A 175 3.25 -2.03 -14.67
CA VAL A 175 3.97 -0.96 -13.97
C VAL A 175 2.98 -0.22 -13.07
N HIS A 176 2.43 -0.95 -12.10
CA HIS A 176 1.36 -0.52 -11.21
C HIS A 176 1.83 -0.57 -9.75
N TRP A 177 1.17 0.16 -8.86
CA TRP A 177 1.41 -0.02 -7.42
C TRP A 177 1.03 -1.44 -6.97
N CYS A 178 -0.12 -1.95 -7.42
CA CYS A 178 -0.58 -3.28 -7.02
C CYS A 178 0.31 -4.43 -7.53
N HIS A 179 0.95 -4.27 -8.70
CA HIS A 179 1.82 -5.23 -9.36
C HIS A 179 2.90 -4.52 -10.18
N GLY A 180 4.17 -4.80 -9.89
CA GLY A 180 5.31 -4.21 -10.60
C GLY A 180 6.24 -3.46 -9.65
N HIS A 181 6.68 -2.27 -10.06
CA HIS A 181 7.67 -1.43 -9.39
C HIS A 181 7.56 -1.39 -7.86
N GLN A 182 8.71 -1.32 -7.19
CA GLN A 182 8.79 -1.29 -5.73
C GLN A 182 9.64 -0.12 -5.26
N VAL A 183 9.13 0.63 -4.28
CA VAL A 183 9.90 1.65 -3.56
C VAL A 183 10.18 1.12 -2.17
N PHE A 184 11.43 0.75 -1.92
CA PHE A 184 11.87 0.25 -0.64
C PHE A 184 12.27 1.41 0.27
N LYS A 185 11.80 1.39 1.52
CA LYS A 185 12.02 2.48 2.50
C LYS A 185 13.43 2.49 3.11
N ALA A 186 14.20 1.41 2.98
CA ALA A 186 15.51 1.31 3.61
C ALA A 186 16.60 1.93 2.72
N GLU A 187 17.47 2.73 3.32
CA GLU A 187 18.60 3.39 2.63
C GLU A 187 19.51 2.38 1.91
N GLU A 188 19.69 1.19 2.49
CA GLU A 188 20.44 0.08 1.86
C GLU A 188 19.84 -0.39 0.53
N PHE A 189 18.57 -0.07 0.25
CA PHE A 189 17.86 -0.40 -0.98
C PHE A 189 17.56 0.83 -1.85
N ALA A 190 18.15 1.99 -1.54
CA ALA A 190 17.89 3.24 -2.25
C ALA A 190 18.19 3.13 -3.75
N GLN A 191 19.27 2.43 -4.14
CA GLN A 191 19.60 2.24 -5.55
C GLN A 191 18.53 1.43 -6.30
N ALA A 192 18.04 0.34 -5.71
CA ALA A 192 16.96 -0.45 -6.29
C ALA A 192 15.65 0.35 -6.41
N ALA A 193 15.37 1.24 -5.45
CA ALA A 193 14.22 2.14 -5.53
C ALA A 193 14.38 3.17 -6.66
N ILE A 194 15.59 3.70 -6.89
CA ILE A 194 15.89 4.63 -7.99
C ILE A 194 15.66 3.94 -9.35
N GLU A 195 16.17 2.71 -9.50
CA GLU A 195 15.99 1.90 -10.73
C GLU A 195 14.50 1.62 -11.00
N ALA A 196 13.75 1.26 -9.96
CA ALA A 196 12.29 1.12 -10.08
C ALA A 196 11.61 2.44 -10.48
N GLY A 197 12.12 3.57 -9.99
CA GLY A 197 11.69 4.91 -10.40
C GLY A 197 11.94 5.21 -11.87
N ASP A 198 13.07 4.76 -12.43
CA ASP A 198 13.38 4.93 -13.86
C ASP A 198 12.45 4.08 -14.74
N VAL A 199 12.06 2.87 -14.31
CA VAL A 199 11.01 2.09 -14.98
C VAL A 199 9.71 2.88 -15.02
N VAL A 200 9.28 3.43 -13.88
CA VAL A 200 8.04 4.20 -13.78
C VAL A 200 8.11 5.47 -14.63
N TRP A 201 9.27 6.11 -14.71
CA TRP A 201 9.45 7.28 -15.58
C TRP A 201 9.24 6.94 -17.06
N ASN A 202 9.81 5.81 -17.51
CA ASN A 202 9.76 5.42 -18.91
C ASN A 202 8.44 4.75 -19.31
N ARG A 203 7.75 4.06 -18.38
CA ARG A 203 6.60 3.18 -18.68
C ARG A 203 5.35 3.45 -17.84
N GLY A 204 5.42 4.38 -16.89
CA GLY A 204 4.39 4.60 -15.87
C GLY A 204 3.26 5.56 -16.26
N LEU A 205 3.28 6.17 -17.45
CA LEU A 205 2.12 6.90 -18.00
C LEU A 205 1.08 5.92 -18.56
N LEU A 206 0.34 5.30 -17.63
CA LEU A 206 -0.63 4.26 -17.93
C LEU A 206 -1.89 4.81 -18.61
N LYS A 207 -2.64 3.92 -19.27
CA LYS A 207 -3.98 4.24 -19.82
C LYS A 207 -5.09 4.22 -18.76
N ARG A 208 -4.78 4.63 -17.52
CA ARG A 208 -5.71 4.64 -16.37
C ARG A 208 -5.38 5.78 -15.40
N VAL A 209 -6.41 6.38 -14.79
CA VAL A 209 -6.23 7.58 -13.94
C VAL A 209 -5.83 7.28 -12.50
N GLY A 210 -6.33 6.19 -11.92
CA GLY A 210 -6.36 5.97 -10.47
C GLY A 210 -5.03 5.75 -9.75
N ILE A 211 -5.14 5.40 -8.47
CA ILE A 211 -4.01 5.18 -7.54
C ILE A 211 -3.49 3.74 -7.61
N CYS A 212 -4.37 2.75 -7.70
CA CYS A 212 -3.98 1.33 -7.64
C CYS A 212 -3.08 0.91 -8.82
N HIS A 213 -3.44 1.37 -10.02
CA HIS A 213 -2.82 0.97 -11.28
C HIS A 213 -3.04 2.06 -12.35
N GLY A 214 -2.80 3.31 -11.98
CA GLY A 214 -2.96 4.47 -12.85
C GLY A 214 -1.83 5.48 -12.67
N ILE A 215 -1.90 6.54 -13.48
CA ILE A 215 -0.90 7.61 -13.48
C ILE A 215 -0.81 8.27 -12.11
N SER A 216 -1.94 8.43 -11.40
CA SER A 216 -1.94 9.10 -10.10
C SER A 216 -1.11 8.33 -9.07
N GLY A 217 -1.26 7.01 -9.03
CA GLY A 217 -0.46 6.15 -8.15
C GLY A 217 1.01 6.15 -8.50
N ASN A 218 1.33 6.05 -9.79
CA ASN A 218 2.72 6.05 -10.26
C ASN A 218 3.44 7.37 -9.96
N ALA A 219 2.73 8.50 -9.89
CA ALA A 219 3.34 9.77 -9.49
C ALA A 219 3.89 9.75 -8.04
N TYR A 220 3.28 8.96 -7.14
CA TYR A 220 3.75 8.83 -5.76
C TYR A 220 5.14 8.20 -5.66
N VAL A 221 5.55 7.38 -6.62
CA VAL A 221 6.92 6.82 -6.68
C VAL A 221 7.95 7.93 -6.63
N PHE A 222 7.74 8.98 -7.43
CA PHE A 222 8.67 10.11 -7.47
C PHE A 222 8.56 10.99 -6.24
N LEU A 223 7.38 11.10 -5.61
CA LEU A 223 7.26 11.76 -4.32
C LEU A 223 8.04 11.00 -3.24
N SER A 224 7.98 9.67 -3.23
CA SER A 224 8.75 8.83 -2.31
C SER A 224 10.25 8.94 -2.56
N LEU A 225 10.70 8.90 -3.82
CA LEU A 225 12.11 9.10 -4.17
C LEU A 225 12.62 10.50 -3.83
N TYR A 226 11.77 11.53 -3.98
CA TYR A 226 12.12 12.88 -3.54
C TYR A 226 12.35 12.92 -2.03
N ARG A 227 11.47 12.29 -1.23
CA ARG A 227 11.64 12.22 0.22
C ARG A 227 12.86 11.41 0.64
N LEU A 228 13.16 10.34 -0.08
CA LEU A 228 14.30 9.47 0.20
C LEU A 228 15.64 10.15 -0.14
N THR A 229 15.72 10.85 -1.27
CA THR A 229 16.99 11.32 -1.83
C THR A 229 17.22 12.83 -1.68
N GLY A 230 16.17 13.60 -1.42
CA GLY A 230 16.19 15.06 -1.46
C GLY A 230 16.40 15.66 -2.86
N LYS A 231 16.53 14.85 -3.92
CA LYS A 231 16.88 15.34 -5.26
C LYS A 231 15.67 15.97 -5.96
N PRO A 232 15.76 17.23 -6.43
CA PRO A 232 14.64 17.94 -7.05
C PRO A 232 14.17 17.32 -8.38
N GLU A 233 15.00 16.49 -9.01
CA GLU A 233 14.62 15.74 -10.23
C GLU A 233 13.37 14.88 -10.04
N TYR A 234 13.22 14.24 -8.87
CA TYR A 234 12.05 13.41 -8.60
C TYR A 234 10.81 14.26 -8.35
N LEU A 235 10.96 15.42 -7.72
CA LEU A 235 9.85 16.38 -7.61
C LEU A 235 9.39 16.86 -9.00
N TYR A 236 10.32 17.08 -9.92
CA TYR A 236 9.99 17.39 -11.31
C TYR A 236 9.22 16.25 -12.00
N ARG A 237 9.65 14.99 -11.83
CA ARG A 237 8.94 13.83 -12.41
C ARG A 237 7.53 13.68 -11.84
N ALA A 238 7.34 13.84 -10.53
CA ALA A 238 6.01 13.88 -9.89
C ALA A 238 5.13 14.99 -10.48
N LYS A 239 5.71 16.20 -10.63
CA LYS A 239 5.02 17.35 -11.23
C LYS A 239 4.61 17.06 -12.68
N ALA A 240 5.47 16.43 -13.47
CA ALA A 240 5.17 16.10 -14.87
C ALA A 240 3.96 15.17 -15.00
N PHE A 241 3.88 14.12 -14.16
CA PHE A 241 2.73 13.21 -14.10
C PHE A 241 1.44 13.96 -13.71
N ALA A 242 1.52 14.81 -12.69
CA ALA A 242 0.39 15.62 -12.26
C ALA A 242 -0.06 16.63 -13.34
N CYS A 243 0.88 17.26 -14.05
CA CYS A 243 0.58 18.17 -15.16
C CYS A 243 -0.05 17.44 -16.34
N PHE A 244 0.40 16.23 -16.66
CA PHE A 244 -0.24 15.39 -17.68
C PHE A 244 -1.70 15.11 -17.31
N LEU A 245 -1.95 14.67 -16.07
CA LEU A 245 -3.31 14.44 -15.58
C LEU A 245 -4.16 15.72 -15.65
N HIS A 246 -3.65 16.85 -15.16
CA HIS A 246 -4.39 18.11 -15.17
C HIS A 246 -4.75 18.60 -16.57
N SER A 247 -3.84 18.47 -17.53
CA SER A 247 -4.01 19.02 -18.89
C SER A 247 -4.68 18.09 -19.89
N ARG A 248 -4.59 16.77 -19.70
CA ARG A 248 -5.01 15.78 -20.71
C ARG A 248 -6.07 14.79 -20.23
N CYS A 249 -6.22 14.59 -18.91
CA CYS A 249 -7.06 13.51 -18.38
C CYS A 249 -8.49 13.58 -18.89
N GLU A 250 -9.15 14.74 -18.79
CA GLU A 250 -10.56 14.88 -19.17
C GLU A 250 -10.78 14.56 -20.66
N THR A 251 -9.97 15.15 -21.54
CA THR A 251 -10.01 14.89 -22.98
C THR A 251 -9.77 13.42 -23.29
N LEU A 252 -8.67 12.83 -22.80
CA LEU A 252 -8.31 11.44 -23.08
C LEU A 252 -9.29 10.42 -22.51
N VAL A 253 -9.96 10.76 -21.40
CA VAL A 253 -11.06 9.94 -20.86
C VAL A 253 -12.30 10.05 -21.75
N SER A 254 -12.65 11.24 -22.23
CA SER A 254 -13.79 11.43 -23.13
C SER A 254 -13.60 10.73 -24.49
N GLU A 255 -12.36 10.64 -24.96
CA GLU A 255 -11.97 9.93 -26.18
C GLU A 255 -11.80 8.41 -25.99
N GLY A 256 -11.93 7.89 -24.76
CA GLY A 256 -11.75 6.47 -24.46
C GLY A 256 -10.29 5.98 -24.49
N VAL A 257 -9.31 6.88 -24.55
CA VAL A 257 -7.87 6.55 -24.56
C VAL A 257 -7.39 6.17 -23.16
N ILE A 258 -7.92 6.82 -22.12
CA ILE A 258 -7.61 6.55 -20.71
C ILE A 258 -8.88 6.09 -19.98
N HIS A 259 -8.78 5.02 -19.20
CA HIS A 259 -9.88 4.54 -18.38
C HIS A 259 -10.02 5.34 -17.08
N ARG A 260 -11.22 5.83 -16.76
CA ARG A 260 -11.53 6.59 -15.53
C ARG A 260 -11.59 5.72 -14.26
N GLY A 261 -11.59 4.40 -14.41
CA GLY A 261 -11.77 3.43 -13.31
C GLY A 261 -13.20 2.90 -13.27
N ASP A 262 -13.38 1.65 -12.84
CA ASP A 262 -14.69 0.98 -12.80
C ASP A 262 -15.61 1.68 -11.80
N ARG A 263 -15.06 2.14 -10.67
CA ARG A 263 -15.70 3.12 -9.78
C ARG A 263 -15.05 4.50 -9.99
N PRO A 264 -15.58 5.34 -10.89
CA PRO A 264 -14.89 6.51 -11.43
C PRO A 264 -14.58 7.61 -10.40
N TYR A 265 -15.26 7.59 -9.25
CA TYR A 265 -15.06 8.56 -8.16
C TYR A 265 -14.39 7.96 -6.93
N SER A 266 -14.03 6.67 -6.96
CA SER A 266 -13.36 6.01 -5.84
C SER A 266 -11.93 6.53 -5.63
N LEU A 267 -11.41 6.33 -4.42
CA LEU A 267 -10.04 6.69 -4.07
C LEU A 267 -9.00 5.88 -4.87
N PHE A 268 -9.20 4.56 -5.01
CA PHE A 268 -8.16 3.68 -5.56
C PHE A 268 -8.21 3.52 -7.09
N GLU A 269 -9.36 3.65 -7.73
CA GLU A 269 -9.50 3.47 -9.18
C GLU A 269 -9.78 4.79 -9.91
N GLY A 270 -10.50 5.69 -9.24
CA GLY A 270 -11.13 6.85 -9.83
C GLY A 270 -10.37 8.16 -9.69
N ILE A 271 -11.07 9.25 -10.00
CA ILE A 271 -10.57 10.62 -9.88
C ILE A 271 -10.43 11.08 -8.42
N GLY A 272 -11.00 10.35 -7.45
CA GLY A 272 -10.80 10.64 -6.03
C GLY A 272 -9.32 10.54 -5.65
N GLY A 273 -8.62 9.51 -6.16
CA GLY A 273 -7.18 9.37 -6.01
C GLY A 273 -6.36 10.41 -6.76
N MET A 274 -6.83 10.83 -7.94
CA MET A 274 -6.21 11.94 -8.70
C MET A 274 -6.27 13.25 -7.91
N ALA A 275 -7.43 13.55 -7.29
CA ALA A 275 -7.58 14.73 -6.45
C ALA A 275 -6.64 14.68 -5.24
N LEU A 276 -6.50 13.53 -4.60
CA LEU A 276 -5.57 13.36 -3.48
C LEU A 276 -4.12 13.63 -3.89
N LEU A 277 -3.66 13.10 -5.04
CA LEU A 277 -2.33 13.42 -5.55
C LEU A 277 -2.11 14.94 -5.70
N PHE A 278 -3.10 15.66 -6.22
CA PHE A 278 -2.99 17.11 -6.40
C PHE A 278 -2.90 17.85 -5.07
N LEU A 279 -3.62 17.40 -4.04
CA LEU A 279 -3.51 17.94 -2.68
C LEU A 279 -2.13 17.62 -2.08
N ASP A 280 -1.69 16.36 -2.11
CA ASP A 280 -0.41 15.96 -1.51
C ASP A 280 0.80 16.65 -2.15
N LYS A 281 0.72 16.98 -3.44
CA LYS A 281 1.78 17.71 -4.14
C LYS A 281 1.98 19.14 -3.61
N THR A 282 1.04 19.73 -2.86
CA THR A 282 1.26 21.05 -2.26
C THR A 282 2.30 21.02 -1.15
N GLU A 283 2.49 19.86 -0.50
CA GLU A 283 3.54 19.62 0.50
C GLU A 283 4.30 18.31 0.21
N PRO A 284 5.15 18.26 -0.83
CA PRO A 284 5.76 17.02 -1.33
C PRO A 284 6.59 16.23 -0.31
N SER A 285 7.18 16.92 0.69
CA SER A 285 7.93 16.30 1.78
C SER A 285 7.04 15.52 2.75
N LYS A 286 5.75 15.87 2.83
CA LYS A 286 4.74 15.21 3.66
C LYS A 286 3.83 14.26 2.89
N ALA A 287 3.79 14.33 1.57
CA ALA A 287 3.03 13.40 0.74
C ALA A 287 3.30 11.94 1.11
N ARG A 288 2.27 11.09 1.12
CA ARG A 288 2.37 9.65 1.40
C ARG A 288 1.36 8.91 0.54
N PHE A 289 1.78 7.82 -0.10
CA PHE A 289 0.86 6.97 -0.85
C PHE A 289 -0.28 6.53 0.09
N PRO A 290 -1.55 6.83 -0.23
CA PRO A 290 -2.65 6.62 0.68
C PRO A 290 -2.79 5.15 1.06
N SER A 291 -2.96 4.88 2.35
CA SER A 291 -3.19 3.52 2.87
C SER A 291 -2.04 2.53 2.61
N TYR A 292 -0.83 3.03 2.35
CA TYR A 292 0.36 2.21 2.12
C TYR A 292 1.58 2.77 2.87
N GLU A 293 1.94 4.03 2.59
CA GLU A 293 3.00 4.70 3.33
C GLU A 293 2.42 5.35 4.59
N LEU A 294 3.04 5.06 5.74
CA LEU A 294 2.71 5.72 7.00
C LEU A 294 3.48 7.03 7.12
#